data_AF-A0A0D6Z900-F1
#
_entry.id   AF-A0A0D6Z900-F1
#
_cell.length_a   1.000
_cell.length_b   1.000
_cell.length_c   1.000
_cell.angle_alpha   90.00
_cell.angle_beta   90.00
_cell.angle_gamma   90.00
#
_symmetry.space_group_name_H-M   'P 1'
#
loop_
_entity.id
_entity.type
_entity.pdbx_description
1 polymer ?
#
loop_
_entity_poly.entity_id
_entity_poly.type
_entity_poly.pdbx_seq_one_letter_code
_entity_poly.pdbx_strand_id
1 'polypeptide(L)'
;MNISLQKLLLKMEEEIRIAKSARSEAAQRERIQSIKTLCELVLDEPGGSGQGPIVQQPAQPFIPAQPQQQLPASQPSPIALQPKKLEMDDNSNGDSLFDF
;
A
#
# COMPACT_ATOMS: atom_id res chain seq x y z
N MET A 1 10.61 -4.34 -3.50
CA MET A 1 11.96 -3.80 -3.25
C MET A 1 11.80 -2.62 -2.29
N ASN A 2 12.29 -2.68 -1.06
CA ASN A 2 12.06 -1.60 -0.08
C ASN A 2 13.15 -0.52 -0.23
N ILE A 3 13.01 0.34 -1.24
CA ILE A 3 13.86 1.50 -1.43
C ILE A 3 13.14 2.73 -0.86
N SER A 4 13.78 3.45 0.06
CA SER A 4 13.15 4.65 0.62
C SER A 4 13.08 5.77 -0.43
N LEU A 5 12.02 6.57 -0.36
CA LEU A 5 11.85 7.77 -1.21
C LEU A 5 13.10 8.68 -1.16
N GLN A 6 13.69 8.85 0.03
CA GLN A 6 14.90 9.66 0.20
C GLN A 6 16.08 9.14 -0.63
N LYS A 7 16.26 7.82 -0.73
CA LYS A 7 17.33 7.23 -1.54
C LYS A 7 17.07 7.40 -3.05
N LEU A 8 15.81 7.39 -3.48
CA LEU A 8 15.43 7.68 -4.86
C LEU A 8 15.69 9.15 -5.23
N LEU A 9 15.34 10.09 -4.34
CA LEU A 9 15.60 11.51 -4.54
C LEU A 9 17.10 11.80 -4.66
N LEU A 10 17.94 11.21 -3.79
CA LEU A 10 19.40 11.33 -3.90
C LEU A 10 19.94 10.78 -5.23
N LYS A 11 19.35 9.69 -5.75
CA LYS A 11 19.72 9.16 -7.07
C LYS A 11 19.31 10.12 -8.19
N MET A 12 18.15 10.76 -8.12
CA MET A 12 17.74 11.76 -9.10
C MET A 12 18.70 12.95 -9.12
N GLU A 13 19.13 13.44 -7.96
CA GLU A 13 20.12 14.52 -7.85
C GLU A 13 21.45 14.16 -8.51
N GLU A 14 21.93 12.93 -8.30
CA GLU A 14 23.16 12.44 -8.92
C GLU A 14 23.02 12.33 -10.45
N GLU A 15 21.92 11.77 -10.96
CA GLU A 15 21.67 11.70 -12.41
C GLU A 15 21.59 13.10 -13.03
N ILE A 16 21.00 14.09 -12.34
CA ILE A 16 20.98 15.49 -12.78
C ILE A 16 22.40 16.06 -12.86
N ARG A 17 23.23 15.79 -11.84
CA ARG A 17 24.63 16.24 -11.81
C ARG A 17 25.41 15.65 -12.97
N ILE A 18 25.25 14.36 -13.24
CA ILE A 18 25.90 13.67 -14.37
C ILE A 18 25.41 14.25 -15.70
N ALA A 19 24.10 14.42 -15.87
CA ALA A 19 23.49 14.99 -17.08
C ALA A 19 24.06 16.37 -17.42
N LYS A 20 24.23 17.24 -16.41
CA LYS A 20 24.83 18.57 -16.57
C LYS A 20 26.29 18.53 -17.02
N SER A 21 27.02 17.47 -16.67
CA SER A 21 28.43 17.28 -17.04
C SER A 21 28.62 16.46 -18.33
N ALA A 22 27.53 15.99 -18.94
CA ALA A 22 27.58 15.12 -20.12
C ALA A 22 28.19 15.86 -21.32
N ARG A 23 29.09 15.18 -22.05
CA ARG A 23 29.80 15.76 -23.21
C ARG A 23 29.05 15.61 -24.54
N SER A 24 27.92 14.90 -24.53
CA SER A 24 27.09 14.70 -25.71
C SER A 24 25.61 14.74 -25.34
N GLU A 25 24.78 15.16 -26.29
CA GLU A 25 23.34 15.17 -26.15
C GLU A 25 22.80 13.75 -25.90
N ALA A 26 23.35 12.75 -26.58
CA ALA A 26 22.97 11.35 -26.38
C ALA A 26 23.16 10.90 -24.92
N ALA A 27 24.33 11.18 -24.33
CA ALA A 27 24.61 10.87 -22.92
C ALA A 27 23.70 11.68 -21.98
N GLN A 28 23.41 12.94 -22.29
CA GLN A 28 22.47 13.75 -21.52
C GLN A 28 21.06 13.15 -21.54
N ARG A 29 20.57 12.72 -22.72
CA ARG A 29 19.26 12.08 -22.88
C ARG A 29 19.17 10.75 -22.12
N GLU A 30 20.24 9.97 -22.08
CA GLU A 30 20.29 8.73 -21.29
C GLU A 30 20.08 8.98 -19.78
N ARG A 31 20.74 10.02 -19.23
CA ARG A 31 20.54 10.42 -17.82
C ARG A 31 19.13 10.93 -17.58
N ILE A 32 18.56 11.69 -18.52
CA ILE A 32 17.16 12.14 -18.44
C ILE A 32 16.19 10.95 -18.44
N GLN A 33 16.42 9.93 -19.24
CA GLN A 33 15.60 8.71 -19.21
C GLN A 33 15.70 7.99 -17.87
N SER A 34 16.89 7.92 -17.29
CA SER A 34 17.09 7.35 -15.95
C SER A 34 16.29 8.11 -14.89
N ILE A 35 16.29 9.45 -14.93
CA ILE A 35 15.48 10.29 -14.05
C ILE A 35 13.99 10.02 -14.25
N LYS A 36 13.52 9.94 -15.50
CA LYS A 36 12.11 9.62 -15.82
C LYS A 36 11.69 8.30 -15.19
N THR A 37 12.49 7.24 -15.34
CA THR A 37 12.21 5.93 -14.73
C THR A 37 12.17 6.00 -13.20
N LEU A 38 13.06 6.78 -12.58
CA LEU A 38 13.02 7.00 -11.12
C LEU A 38 11.74 7.71 -10.67
N CYS A 39 11.25 8.68 -11.46
CA CYS A 39 9.99 9.36 -11.18
C CYS A 39 8.80 8.40 -11.33
N GLU A 40 8.79 7.60 -12.40
CA GLU A 40 7.76 6.58 -12.62
C GLU A 40 7.74 5.59 -11.46
N LEU A 41 8.89 5.11 -10.99
CA LEU A 41 8.97 4.19 -9.85
C LEU A 41 8.39 4.79 -8.55
N VAL A 42 8.57 6.10 -8.32
CA VAL A 42 8.00 6.79 -7.16
C VAL A 42 6.48 6.92 -7.26
N LEU A 43 5.96 7.11 -8.47
CA LEU A 43 4.53 7.35 -8.72
C LEU A 43 3.74 6.05 -8.91
N ASP A 44 4.39 4.98 -9.37
CA ASP A 44 3.80 3.67 -9.63
C ASP A 44 3.62 2.84 -8.34
N GLU A 45 4.29 3.22 -7.23
CA GLU A 45 4.08 2.59 -5.92
C GLU A 45 2.62 2.82 -5.45
N PRO A 46 1.78 1.78 -5.39
CA PRO A 46 0.40 1.92 -4.98
C PRO A 46 0.35 2.15 -3.47
N GLY A 47 0.34 3.43 -3.05
CA GLY A 47 -0.01 3.83 -1.68
C GLY A 47 1.05 3.61 -0.59
N GLY A 48 2.33 3.66 -0.91
CA GLY A 48 3.43 3.47 0.06
C GLY A 48 3.93 4.73 0.77
N SER A 49 3.38 5.92 0.52
CA SER A 49 3.77 7.15 1.19
C SER A 49 2.97 7.37 2.48
N GLY A 50 3.47 6.86 3.60
CA GLY A 50 3.29 7.54 4.90
C GLY A 50 2.84 6.72 6.10
N GLN A 51 2.53 5.43 5.99
CA GLN A 51 2.30 4.60 7.18
C GLN A 51 3.60 3.88 7.52
N GLY A 52 4.48 4.56 8.27
CA GLY A 52 5.39 3.84 9.17
C GLY A 52 4.56 2.85 9.99
N PRO A 53 5.15 1.75 10.51
CA PRO A 53 4.41 0.73 11.22
C PRO A 53 3.55 1.42 12.28
N ILE A 54 2.24 1.46 12.04
CA ILE A 54 1.26 1.82 13.04
C ILE A 54 1.44 0.73 14.08
N VAL A 55 2.28 1.02 15.07
CA VAL A 55 2.30 0.32 16.34
C VAL A 55 0.89 0.56 16.86
N GLN A 56 0.00 -0.37 16.54
CA GLN A 56 -1.30 -0.49 17.16
C GLN A 56 -0.97 -0.71 18.63
N GLN A 57 -0.90 0.40 19.40
CA GLN A 57 -0.94 0.28 20.85
C GLN A 57 -2.18 -0.55 21.14
N PRO A 58 -2.07 -1.66 21.87
CA PRO A 58 -3.25 -2.37 22.31
C PRO A 58 -4.07 -1.34 23.10
N ALA A 59 -5.21 -0.96 22.52
CA ALA A 59 -6.17 -0.11 23.19
C ALA A 59 -6.49 -0.81 24.50
N GLN A 60 -6.03 -0.23 25.61
CA GLN A 60 -6.41 -0.67 26.94
C GLN A 60 -7.94 -0.68 26.94
N PRO A 61 -8.59 -1.80 27.28
CA PRO A 61 -10.05 -1.83 27.33
C PRO A 61 -10.48 -0.80 28.37
N PHE A 62 -11.09 0.29 27.90
CA PHE A 62 -11.78 1.23 28.75
C PHE A 62 -12.91 0.45 29.41
N ILE A 63 -12.78 0.19 30.71
CA ILE A 63 -13.81 -0.46 31.52
C ILE A 63 -14.78 0.66 31.93
N PRO A 64 -15.96 0.80 31.31
CA PRO A 64 -16.95 1.71 31.85
C PRO A 64 -17.38 1.17 33.22
N ALA A 65 -17.19 1.98 34.26
CA ALA A 65 -17.77 1.69 35.56
C ALA A 65 -19.30 1.73 35.43
N GLN A 66 -19.93 0.56 35.31
CA GLN A 66 -21.37 0.44 35.39
C GLN A 66 -21.80 0.62 36.85
N PRO A 67 -22.73 1.54 37.17
CA PRO A 67 -23.36 1.54 38.47
C PRO A 67 -24.15 0.24 38.64
N GLN A 68 -23.82 -0.48 39.71
CA GLN A 68 -24.42 -1.74 40.13
C GLN A 68 -25.92 -1.52 40.40
N GLN A 69 -26.77 -1.72 39.38
CA GLN A 69 -28.21 -1.79 39.56
C GLN A 69 -28.62 -3.20 39.97
N GLN A 70 -29.44 -3.22 41.01
CA GLN A 70 -29.85 -4.38 41.77
C GLN A 70 -30.85 -5.25 40.99
N LEU A 71 -30.73 -6.56 41.21
CA LEU A 71 -31.74 -7.63 41.11
C LEU A 71 -32.19 -8.11 39.71
N PRO A 72 -32.05 -9.42 39.41
CA PRO A 72 -32.57 -10.01 38.18
C PRO A 72 -34.00 -10.55 38.33
N ALA A 73 -34.84 -10.26 37.34
CA ALA A 73 -36.05 -11.03 37.06
C ALA A 73 -36.19 -11.28 35.54
N SER A 74 -36.29 -12.57 35.18
CA SER A 74 -36.94 -13.15 33.98
C SER A 74 -36.34 -12.99 32.56
N GLN A 75 -35.70 -14.06 32.06
CA GLN A 75 -35.88 -14.85 30.80
C GLN A 75 -36.43 -14.21 29.48
N PRO A 76 -36.32 -14.86 28.28
CA PRO A 76 -35.15 -15.32 27.50
C PRO A 76 -35.23 -14.93 25.98
N SER A 77 -34.21 -15.28 25.16
CA SER A 77 -34.27 -15.76 23.73
C SER A 77 -33.32 -15.10 22.70
N PRO A 78 -32.88 -15.82 21.64
CA PRO A 78 -31.61 -15.61 20.93
C PRO A 78 -31.75 -15.12 19.46
N ILE A 79 -30.71 -14.50 18.89
CA ILE A 79 -30.59 -14.35 17.43
C ILE A 79 -29.17 -14.71 16.98
N ALA A 80 -29.08 -15.81 16.24
CA ALA A 80 -27.89 -16.30 15.56
C ALA A 80 -27.65 -15.50 14.27
N LEU A 81 -26.43 -14.97 14.11
CA LEU A 81 -25.96 -14.35 12.86
C LEU A 81 -25.10 -15.36 12.11
N GLN A 82 -25.62 -15.90 11.01
CA GLN A 82 -24.83 -16.62 10.01
C GLN A 82 -24.23 -15.61 9.01
N PRO A 83 -22.92 -15.64 8.73
CA PRO A 83 -22.40 -15.05 7.51
C PRO A 83 -22.40 -16.07 6.37
N LYS A 84 -23.13 -15.71 5.31
CA LYS A 84 -23.25 -16.38 4.02
C LYS A 84 -21.88 -16.51 3.34
N LYS A 85 -21.50 -17.72 2.94
CA LYS A 85 -20.31 -18.01 2.12
C LYS A 85 -20.48 -17.34 0.74
N LEU A 86 -19.46 -16.63 0.30
CA LEU A 86 -19.33 -16.12 -1.06
C LEU A 86 -18.51 -17.15 -1.85
N GLU A 87 -19.14 -17.86 -2.78
CA GLU A 87 -18.46 -18.69 -3.78
C GLU A 87 -18.31 -17.83 -5.04
N MET A 88 -17.07 -17.63 -5.50
CA MET A 88 -16.76 -17.13 -6.84
C MET A 88 -15.98 -18.23 -7.54
N ASP A 89 -16.64 -18.88 -8.49
CA ASP A 89 -16.08 -19.88 -9.38
C ASP A 89 -15.25 -19.14 -10.45
N ASP A 90 -13.96 -19.42 -10.46
CA ASP A 90 -12.93 -18.76 -11.26
C ASP A 90 -12.83 -19.45 -12.63
N ASN A 91 -13.71 -19.06 -13.55
CA ASN A 91 -13.71 -19.62 -14.91
C ASN A 91 -13.66 -18.55 -16.00
N SER A 92 -12.63 -17.68 -15.94
CA SER A 92 -12.24 -16.78 -17.04
C SER A 92 -10.81 -17.10 -17.51
N ASN A 93 -10.61 -18.31 -18.05
CA ASN A 93 -9.46 -18.59 -18.91
C ASN A 93 -9.71 -18.00 -20.30
N GLY A 94 -9.31 -16.73 -20.47
CA GLY A 94 -9.30 -16.06 -21.76
C GLY A 94 -8.25 -16.67 -22.69
N ASP A 95 -8.70 -17.43 -23.68
CA ASP A 95 -7.90 -17.81 -24.83
C ASP A 95 -7.74 -16.57 -25.73
N SER A 96 -6.58 -15.94 -25.65
CA SER A 96 -6.09 -15.06 -26.71
C SER A 96 -4.61 -15.29 -26.83
N LEU A 97 -4.31 -16.45 -27.43
CA LEU A 97 -3.02 -16.80 -27.97
C LEU A 97 -2.76 -15.82 -29.14
N PHE A 98 -1.89 -14.84 -28.92
CA PHE A 98 -1.36 -14.00 -29.98
C PHE A 98 -0.95 -14.87 -31.19
N ASP A 99 -1.59 -14.65 -32.33
CA ASP A 99 -1.23 -15.22 -33.64
C ASP A 99 0.01 -14.47 -34.15
N PHE A 100 1.16 -15.16 -34.17
CA PHE A 100 2.47 -14.64 -34.60
C PHE A 100 2.77 -15.00 -36.05
#